data_AF-A0A2D7Y546-F1
#
_entry.id   AF-A0A2D7Y546-F1
#
_cell.length_a   1.000
_cell.length_b   1.000
_cell.length_c   1.000
_cell.angle_alpha   90.00
_cell.angle_beta   90.00
_cell.angle_gamma   90.00
#
_symmetry.space_group_name_H-M   'P 1'
#
loop_
_entity.id
_entity.type
_entity.pdbx_description
1 polymer ?
#
loop_
_entity_poly.entity_id
_entity_poly.type
_entity_poly.pdbx_seq_one_letter_code
_entity_poly.pdbx_strand_id
1 'polypeptide(L)'
;MSVDSFPVPSDADDTDPAVLEAVAAWKRDVVGDPSRELIGAAQIAGIAGACADSVAAGKPWRILANQVIMSRVNFPDFSTEMPGWLRWYATRNSEFARNFIMRTRFEIPFNLDMWDGYPAERERLFGALREAGADVITITGDVHSFWANDLVDADGYRIGTEFVGTSVTSPAPFSGFAAPGVDYGRMMTEANADVRHCNMVDHGYIRLTLTPQSAEAEYITVSTILQRDYDAGLDSHWRLTRRSNGVAPDVERLA
;
A
#
# COMPACT_ATOMS: atom_id res chain seq x y z
N MET A 1 -8.00 -2.79 -14.46
CA MET A 1 -9.28 -3.41 -14.01
C MET A 1 -9.98 -2.38 -13.13
N SER A 2 -11.28 -2.18 -13.25
CA SER A 2 -12.00 -1.21 -12.38
C SER A 2 -12.89 -1.93 -11.37
N VAL A 3 -13.27 -1.19 -10.33
CA VAL A 3 -14.30 -1.60 -9.36
C VAL A 3 -15.66 -1.90 -10.01
N ASP A 4 -15.86 -1.58 -11.29
CA ASP A 4 -17.07 -1.95 -12.04
C ASP A 4 -17.16 -3.45 -12.31
N SER A 5 -16.03 -4.17 -12.24
CA SER A 5 -15.99 -5.63 -12.33
C SER A 5 -16.46 -6.33 -11.05
N PHE A 6 -16.74 -5.59 -9.97
CA PHE A 6 -17.15 -6.17 -8.69
C PHE A 6 -18.50 -6.91 -8.82
N PRO A 7 -18.62 -8.14 -8.29
CA PRO A 7 -19.64 -9.10 -8.73
C PRO A 7 -21.03 -8.85 -8.14
N VAL A 8 -21.16 -7.96 -7.15
CA VAL A 8 -22.40 -7.74 -6.42
C VAL A 8 -22.79 -6.25 -6.34
N PRO A 9 -24.09 -5.94 -6.28
CA PRO A 9 -24.56 -4.58 -6.09
C PRO A 9 -24.25 -4.07 -4.68
N SER A 10 -24.32 -2.76 -4.49
CA SER A 10 -23.94 -2.09 -3.23
C SER A 10 -24.94 -2.29 -2.09
N ASP A 11 -26.13 -2.79 -2.37
CA ASP A 11 -27.17 -3.16 -1.41
C ASP A 11 -27.23 -4.68 -1.14
N ALA A 12 -26.27 -5.46 -1.65
CA ALA A 12 -26.17 -6.88 -1.36
C ALA A 12 -25.94 -7.13 0.14
N ASP A 13 -26.63 -8.14 0.67
CA ASP A 13 -26.51 -8.64 2.05
C ASP A 13 -25.15 -9.30 2.25
N ASP A 14 -24.34 -8.74 3.14
CA ASP A 14 -22.99 -9.20 3.47
C ASP A 14 -22.97 -10.43 4.40
N THR A 15 -24.14 -10.94 4.77
CA THR A 15 -24.30 -12.20 5.50
C THR A 15 -24.80 -13.35 4.63
N ASP A 16 -25.25 -13.06 3.39
CA ASP A 16 -25.71 -14.08 2.45
C ASP A 16 -24.52 -14.91 1.92
N PRO A 17 -24.50 -16.24 2.14
CA PRO A 17 -23.42 -17.11 1.64
C PRO A 17 -23.21 -17.04 0.13
N ALA A 18 -24.25 -16.80 -0.67
CA ALA A 18 -24.12 -16.68 -2.12
C ALA A 18 -23.42 -15.38 -2.53
N VAL A 19 -23.68 -14.28 -1.81
CA VAL A 19 -23.00 -12.99 -2.01
C VAL A 19 -21.53 -13.12 -1.63
N LEU A 20 -21.25 -13.72 -0.47
CA LEU A 20 -19.89 -13.94 0.01
C LEU A 20 -19.07 -14.82 -0.94
N GLU A 21 -19.65 -15.92 -1.45
CA GLU A 21 -18.97 -16.77 -2.43
C GLU A 21 -18.75 -16.04 -3.76
N ALA A 22 -19.70 -15.24 -4.23
CA ALA A 22 -19.51 -14.45 -5.45
C ALA A 22 -18.33 -13.48 -5.33
N VAL A 23 -18.21 -12.79 -4.19
CA VAL A 23 -17.06 -11.91 -3.89
C VAL A 23 -15.77 -12.72 -3.78
N ALA A 24 -15.77 -13.85 -3.06
CA ALA A 24 -14.60 -14.70 -2.90
C ALA A 24 -14.11 -15.26 -4.25
N ALA A 25 -15.03 -15.71 -5.09
CA ALA A 25 -14.75 -16.17 -6.45
C ALA A 25 -14.17 -15.05 -7.31
N TRP A 26 -14.70 -13.83 -7.24
CA TRP A 26 -14.10 -12.69 -7.95
C TRP A 26 -12.68 -12.38 -7.46
N LYS A 27 -12.43 -12.36 -6.14
CA LYS A 27 -11.08 -12.16 -5.59
C LYS A 27 -10.12 -13.25 -6.06
N ARG A 28 -10.55 -14.52 -6.07
CA ARG A 28 -9.73 -15.68 -6.43
C ARG A 28 -9.49 -15.79 -7.94
N ASP A 29 -10.56 -15.70 -8.74
CA ASP A 29 -10.56 -16.10 -10.14
C ASP A 29 -10.38 -14.92 -11.10
N VAL A 30 -10.64 -13.68 -10.66
CA VAL A 30 -10.52 -12.47 -11.50
C VAL A 30 -9.35 -11.61 -11.04
N VAL A 31 -9.31 -11.24 -9.76
CA VAL A 31 -8.18 -10.46 -9.21
C VAL A 31 -6.95 -11.35 -9.09
N GLY A 32 -7.11 -12.54 -8.53
CA GLY A 32 -6.08 -13.55 -8.31
C GLY A 32 -5.71 -14.42 -9.51
N ASP A 33 -6.24 -14.14 -10.70
CA ASP A 33 -5.91 -14.91 -11.92
C ASP A 33 -4.38 -14.95 -12.13
N PRO A 34 -3.76 -16.14 -12.10
CA PRO A 34 -2.31 -16.27 -12.17
C PRO A 34 -1.73 -15.84 -13.51
N SER A 35 -2.54 -15.75 -14.57
CA SER A 35 -2.11 -15.29 -15.90
C SER A 35 -1.93 -13.78 -15.99
N ARG A 36 -2.41 -13.02 -14.99
CA ARG A 36 -2.28 -11.56 -14.97
C ARG A 36 -0.85 -11.18 -14.58
N GLU A 37 -0.35 -10.16 -15.27
CA GLU A 37 0.99 -9.63 -15.12
C GLU A 37 0.94 -8.10 -15.14
N LEU A 38 1.65 -7.48 -14.20
CA LEU A 38 1.99 -6.07 -14.13
C LEU A 38 3.37 -5.83 -14.75
N ILE A 39 4.37 -6.67 -14.40
CA ILE A 39 5.76 -6.53 -14.87
C ILE A 39 6.26 -7.71 -15.71
N GLY A 40 5.63 -8.88 -15.58
CA GLY A 40 5.94 -10.08 -16.35
C GLY A 40 7.17 -10.85 -15.88
N ALA A 41 7.21 -12.13 -16.25
CA ALA A 41 8.24 -13.08 -15.79
C ALA A 41 9.69 -12.65 -16.08
N ALA A 42 9.93 -12.01 -17.22
CA ALA A 42 11.28 -11.56 -17.59
C ALA A 42 11.82 -10.47 -16.65
N GLN A 43 10.97 -9.53 -16.22
CA GLN A 43 11.36 -8.47 -15.30
C GLN A 43 11.55 -9.03 -13.89
N ILE A 44 10.70 -9.98 -13.45
CA ILE A 44 10.89 -10.70 -12.18
C ILE A 44 12.26 -11.40 -12.15
N ALA A 45 12.59 -12.16 -13.20
CA ALA A 45 13.87 -12.86 -13.28
C ALA A 45 15.07 -11.89 -13.27
N GLY A 46 14.95 -10.75 -13.97
CA GLY A 46 15.98 -9.71 -13.96
C GLY A 46 16.18 -9.07 -12.57
N ILE A 47 15.08 -8.75 -11.86
CA ILE A 47 15.13 -8.20 -10.51
C ILE A 47 15.77 -9.20 -9.54
N ALA A 48 15.33 -10.47 -9.59
CA ALA A 48 15.87 -11.51 -8.73
C ALA A 48 17.36 -11.76 -8.98
N GLY A 49 17.78 -11.81 -10.25
CA GLY A 49 19.19 -11.94 -10.62
C GLY A 49 20.06 -10.78 -10.10
N ALA A 50 19.62 -9.54 -10.31
CA ALA A 50 20.34 -8.36 -9.80
C ALA A 50 20.43 -8.34 -8.27
N CYS A 51 19.38 -8.81 -7.59
CA CYS A 51 19.37 -8.94 -6.14
C CYS A 51 20.31 -10.04 -5.65
N ALA A 52 20.34 -11.20 -6.33
CA ALA A 52 21.27 -12.29 -6.03
C ALA A 52 22.74 -11.85 -6.19
N ASP A 53 23.06 -11.14 -7.27
CA ASP A 53 24.40 -10.58 -7.49
C ASP A 53 24.78 -9.57 -6.39
N SER A 54 23.83 -8.73 -5.97
CA SER A 54 24.00 -7.76 -4.88
C SER A 54 24.28 -8.46 -3.54
N VAL A 55 23.56 -9.55 -3.24
CA VAL A 55 23.78 -10.39 -2.06
C VAL A 55 25.17 -11.03 -2.12
N ALA A 56 25.55 -11.64 -3.24
CA ALA A 56 26.87 -12.26 -3.44
C ALA A 56 28.02 -11.24 -3.30
N ALA A 57 27.81 -10.00 -3.75
CA ALA A 57 28.77 -8.91 -3.61
C ALA A 57 28.78 -8.26 -2.21
N GLY A 58 27.98 -8.76 -1.26
CA GLY A 58 27.94 -8.28 0.13
C GLY A 58 27.40 -6.85 0.28
N LYS A 59 26.62 -6.35 -0.69
CA LYS A 59 26.05 -5.00 -0.64
C LYS A 59 25.02 -4.91 0.49
N PRO A 60 24.99 -3.80 1.25
CA PRO A 60 24.09 -3.69 2.39
C PRO A 60 22.63 -3.54 1.97
N TRP A 61 22.35 -2.81 0.87
CA TRP A 61 20.99 -2.43 0.47
C TRP A 61 20.67 -2.82 -0.96
N ARG A 62 19.42 -3.22 -1.19
CA ARG A 62 18.78 -3.42 -2.50
C ARG A 62 17.55 -2.54 -2.55
N ILE A 63 17.56 -1.54 -3.43
CA ILE A 63 16.45 -0.57 -3.54
C ILE A 63 15.63 -0.93 -4.77
N LEU A 64 14.34 -1.19 -4.57
CA LEU A 64 13.38 -1.38 -5.65
C LEU A 64 12.52 -0.12 -5.77
N ALA A 65 12.87 0.77 -6.70
CA ALA A 65 12.02 1.91 -7.04
C ALA A 65 10.97 1.46 -8.05
N ASN A 66 9.69 1.56 -7.69
CA ASN A 66 8.57 1.29 -8.59
C ASN A 66 7.43 2.30 -8.36
N GLN A 67 6.42 2.27 -9.19
CA GLN A 67 5.41 3.33 -9.26
C GLN A 67 4.36 3.21 -8.14
N VAL A 68 3.95 2.00 -7.79
CA VAL A 68 2.69 1.71 -7.08
C VAL A 68 2.90 0.81 -5.87
N ILE A 69 2.04 0.94 -4.85
CA ILE A 69 2.14 0.17 -3.61
C ILE A 69 2.23 -1.33 -3.88
N MET A 70 3.21 -1.99 -3.25
CA MET A 70 3.46 -3.42 -3.30
C MET A 70 2.80 -4.18 -2.17
N SER A 71 2.69 -3.59 -0.97
CA SER A 71 2.10 -4.26 0.18
C SER A 71 0.63 -4.66 -0.07
N ARG A 72 0.11 -5.60 0.72
CA ARG A 72 -1.29 -6.01 0.67
C ARG A 72 -2.14 -4.95 1.36
N VAL A 73 -3.00 -4.25 0.61
CA VAL A 73 -3.86 -3.22 1.18
C VAL A 73 -5.31 -3.42 0.76
N ASN A 74 -6.20 -3.47 1.73
CA ASN A 74 -7.64 -3.43 1.54
C ASN A 74 -8.19 -2.13 2.13
N PHE A 75 -9.33 -1.68 1.62
CA PHE A 75 -10.08 -0.62 2.30
C PHE A 75 -10.64 -1.14 3.64
N PRO A 76 -10.66 -0.31 4.70
CA PRO A 76 -11.43 -0.56 5.91
C PRO A 76 -12.93 -0.60 5.57
N ASP A 77 -13.74 -1.12 6.50
CA ASP A 77 -15.18 -1.09 6.33
C ASP A 77 -15.74 0.31 6.60
N PHE A 78 -15.63 1.20 5.62
CA PHE A 78 -16.22 2.54 5.66
C PHE A 78 -17.73 2.54 5.87
N SER A 79 -18.44 1.44 5.63
CA SER A 79 -19.87 1.37 5.90
C SER A 79 -20.17 1.42 7.40
N THR A 80 -19.23 1.02 8.26
CA THR A 80 -19.33 1.05 9.72
C THR A 80 -18.37 2.06 10.37
N GLU A 81 -17.14 2.17 9.87
CA GLU A 81 -16.09 3.02 10.46
C GLU A 81 -16.26 4.51 10.20
N MET A 82 -16.83 4.90 9.05
CA MET A 82 -17.11 6.32 8.80
C MET A 82 -18.22 6.84 9.73
N PRO A 83 -18.08 8.04 10.31
CA PRO A 83 -19.15 8.66 11.08
C PRO A 83 -20.45 8.73 10.28
N GLY A 84 -21.57 8.36 10.91
CA GLY A 84 -22.85 8.22 10.20
C GLY A 84 -23.32 9.48 9.48
N TRP A 85 -23.04 10.67 10.03
CA TRP A 85 -23.36 11.95 9.38
C TRP A 85 -22.53 12.19 8.12
N LEU A 86 -21.24 11.81 8.13
CA LEU A 86 -20.33 11.96 7.01
C LEU A 86 -20.65 10.93 5.94
N ARG A 87 -20.94 9.68 6.33
CA ARG A 87 -21.43 8.64 5.43
C ARG A 87 -22.70 9.11 4.73
N TRP A 88 -23.71 9.57 5.47
CA TRP A 88 -24.94 10.12 4.88
C TRP A 88 -24.65 11.29 3.92
N TYR A 89 -23.78 12.22 4.31
CA TYR A 89 -23.40 13.36 3.46
C TYR A 89 -22.71 12.91 2.16
N ALA A 90 -21.79 11.95 2.24
CA ALA A 90 -21.03 11.41 1.11
C ALA A 90 -21.95 10.67 0.14
N THR A 91 -22.92 9.90 0.65
CA THR A 91 -23.76 9.02 -0.17
C THR A 91 -25.04 9.67 -0.69
N ARG A 92 -25.55 10.75 -0.07
CA ARG A 92 -26.89 11.30 -0.36
C ARG A 92 -27.11 11.74 -1.81
N ASN A 93 -26.06 12.18 -2.50
CA ASN A 93 -26.14 12.71 -3.88
C ASN A 93 -25.11 12.07 -4.83
N SER A 94 -24.49 10.95 -4.45
CA SER A 94 -23.46 10.29 -5.26
C SER A 94 -23.63 8.78 -5.20
N GLU A 95 -24.16 8.21 -6.29
CA GLU A 95 -24.26 6.77 -6.45
C GLU A 95 -22.87 6.11 -6.46
N PHE A 96 -21.88 6.77 -7.05
CA PHE A 96 -20.49 6.31 -7.00
C PHE A 96 -19.98 6.19 -5.57
N ALA A 97 -20.13 7.23 -4.74
CA ALA A 97 -19.68 7.19 -3.35
C ALA A 97 -20.47 6.16 -2.53
N ARG A 98 -21.78 6.04 -2.76
CA ARG A 98 -22.61 5.00 -2.14
C ARG A 98 -22.09 3.61 -2.50
N ASN A 99 -21.85 3.35 -3.78
CA ASN A 99 -21.38 2.05 -4.25
C ASN A 99 -19.99 1.72 -3.70
N PHE A 100 -19.08 2.68 -3.70
CA PHE A 100 -17.74 2.52 -3.15
C PHE A 100 -17.79 2.22 -1.64
N ILE A 101 -18.37 3.11 -0.82
CA ILE A 101 -18.42 2.96 0.65
C ILE A 101 -19.10 1.66 1.05
N MET A 102 -20.20 1.31 0.40
CA MET A 102 -20.93 0.09 0.75
C MET A 102 -20.16 -1.17 0.34
N ARG A 103 -19.36 -1.15 -0.73
CA ARG A 103 -18.58 -2.31 -1.14
C ARG A 103 -17.37 -2.57 -0.26
N THR A 104 -16.89 -1.61 0.52
CA THR A 104 -15.68 -1.80 1.35
C THR A 104 -15.87 -2.83 2.47
N ARG A 105 -17.11 -3.09 2.92
CA ARG A 105 -17.43 -4.17 3.88
C ARG A 105 -17.03 -5.57 3.40
N PHE A 106 -16.80 -5.72 2.09
CA PHE A 106 -16.34 -6.96 1.48
C PHE A 106 -14.81 -7.05 1.39
N GLU A 107 -14.06 -6.22 2.12
CA GLU A 107 -12.59 -6.19 2.15
C GLU A 107 -11.99 -6.10 0.74
N ILE A 108 -12.47 -5.14 -0.04
CA ILE A 108 -12.02 -4.98 -1.43
C ILE A 108 -10.58 -4.42 -1.45
N PRO A 109 -9.76 -4.84 -2.42
CA PRO A 109 -8.39 -4.33 -2.54
C PRO A 109 -8.38 -2.81 -2.76
N PHE A 110 -7.38 -2.14 -2.22
CA PHE A 110 -7.29 -0.68 -2.20
C PHE A 110 -7.25 -0.08 -3.61
N ASN A 111 -6.46 -0.69 -4.50
CA ASN A 111 -6.42 -0.26 -5.90
C ASN A 111 -6.04 -1.42 -6.83
N LEU A 112 -6.94 -1.74 -7.77
CA LEU A 112 -6.74 -2.78 -8.78
C LEU A 112 -5.78 -2.38 -9.91
N ASP A 113 -5.32 -1.12 -9.93
CA ASP A 113 -4.25 -0.60 -10.79
C ASP A 113 -2.86 -0.68 -10.11
N MET A 114 -2.79 -1.29 -8.94
CA MET A 114 -1.55 -1.51 -8.17
C MET A 114 -1.29 -3.00 -7.97
N TRP A 115 -0.28 -3.38 -7.18
CA TRP A 115 0.03 -4.79 -6.91
C TRP A 115 -1.11 -5.57 -6.24
N ASP A 116 -2.04 -4.86 -5.58
CA ASP A 116 -3.29 -5.44 -5.07
C ASP A 116 -4.22 -5.96 -6.18
N GLY A 117 -4.07 -5.45 -7.40
CA GLY A 117 -4.71 -5.99 -8.61
C GLY A 117 -3.98 -7.20 -9.21
N TYR A 118 -2.78 -7.56 -8.73
CA TYR A 118 -1.93 -8.63 -9.27
C TYR A 118 -1.32 -9.50 -8.16
N PRO A 119 -2.12 -10.02 -7.20
CA PRO A 119 -1.59 -10.71 -6.04
C PRO A 119 -0.80 -11.98 -6.41
N ALA A 120 -1.22 -12.72 -7.44
CA ALA A 120 -0.48 -13.89 -7.90
C ALA A 120 0.91 -13.55 -8.46
N GLU A 121 1.06 -12.41 -9.14
CA GLU A 121 2.38 -11.96 -9.61
C GLU A 121 3.24 -11.40 -8.48
N ARG A 122 2.62 -10.69 -7.52
CA ARG A 122 3.30 -10.23 -6.30
C ARG A 122 3.98 -11.40 -5.58
N GLU A 123 3.25 -12.51 -5.39
CA GLU A 123 3.81 -13.71 -4.74
C GLU A 123 4.94 -14.35 -5.57
N ARG A 124 4.87 -14.31 -6.92
CA ARG A 124 5.99 -14.77 -7.77
C ARG A 124 7.23 -13.91 -7.57
N LEU A 125 7.08 -12.59 -7.50
CA LEU A 125 8.20 -11.69 -7.24
C LEU A 125 8.78 -11.90 -5.84
N PHE A 126 7.93 -12.00 -4.82
CA PHE A 126 8.34 -12.26 -3.44
C PHE A 126 9.06 -13.60 -3.31
N GLY A 127 8.53 -14.66 -3.92
CA GLY A 127 9.18 -15.97 -4.00
C GLY A 127 10.57 -15.89 -4.64
N ALA A 128 10.69 -15.19 -5.77
CA ALA A 128 11.98 -15.03 -6.45
C ALA A 128 13.01 -14.23 -5.61
N LEU A 129 12.57 -13.19 -4.88
CA LEU A 129 13.43 -12.44 -3.96
C LEU A 129 13.86 -13.30 -2.76
N ARG A 130 12.94 -14.11 -2.23
CA ARG A 130 13.20 -15.07 -1.15
C ARG A 130 14.21 -16.14 -1.58
N GLU A 131 14.07 -16.71 -2.77
CA GLU A 131 15.03 -17.66 -3.36
C GLU A 131 16.41 -17.03 -3.58
N ALA A 132 16.46 -15.77 -4.00
CA ALA A 132 17.70 -15.00 -4.11
C ALA A 132 18.33 -14.65 -2.75
N GLY A 133 17.64 -14.96 -1.64
CA GLY A 133 18.06 -14.57 -0.30
C GLY A 133 18.19 -13.06 -0.16
N ALA A 134 17.30 -12.30 -0.81
CA ALA A 134 17.33 -10.85 -0.88
C ALA A 134 16.24 -10.21 -0.02
N ASP A 135 16.64 -9.21 0.77
CA ASP A 135 15.74 -8.24 1.39
C ASP A 135 15.76 -6.94 0.59
N VAL A 136 14.62 -6.27 0.47
CA VAL A 136 14.49 -5.03 -0.32
C VAL A 136 13.96 -3.87 0.50
N ILE A 137 14.39 -2.66 0.14
CA ILE A 137 13.69 -1.43 0.46
C ILE A 137 12.99 -0.98 -0.82
N THR A 138 11.67 -0.93 -0.79
CA THR A 138 10.88 -0.47 -1.92
C THR A 138 10.52 1.00 -1.73
N ILE A 139 10.61 1.80 -2.79
CA ILE A 139 10.14 3.19 -2.80
C ILE A 139 9.06 3.31 -3.86
N THR A 140 7.88 3.80 -3.46
CA THR A 140 6.71 3.95 -4.35
C THR A 140 6.02 5.29 -4.17
N GLY A 141 5.01 5.56 -5.00
CA GLY A 141 4.22 6.79 -4.98
C GLY A 141 2.82 6.51 -5.55
N ASP A 142 2.38 7.35 -6.50
CA ASP A 142 1.08 7.27 -7.20
C ASP A 142 -0.16 7.55 -6.33
N VAL A 143 -0.23 6.98 -5.12
CA VAL A 143 -1.37 7.07 -4.20
C VAL A 143 -1.60 8.43 -3.55
N HIS A 144 -0.71 9.41 -3.76
CA HIS A 144 -0.81 10.77 -3.18
C HIS A 144 -0.98 10.80 -1.64
N SER A 145 -0.40 9.84 -0.96
CA SER A 145 -0.44 9.67 0.50
C SER A 145 0.84 8.98 0.96
N PHE A 146 1.22 9.22 2.21
CA PHE A 146 2.41 8.63 2.79
C PHE A 146 2.10 7.28 3.43
N TRP A 147 2.98 6.28 3.23
CA TRP A 147 2.84 4.97 3.87
C TRP A 147 4.17 4.34 4.21
N ALA A 148 4.25 3.65 5.35
CA ALA A 148 5.32 2.70 5.63
C ALA A 148 4.70 1.32 5.81
N ASN A 149 5.10 0.37 4.96
CA ASN A 149 4.53 -0.97 4.94
C ASN A 149 5.62 -2.04 5.13
N ASP A 150 5.25 -3.14 5.77
CA ASP A 150 5.98 -4.39 5.62
C ASP A 150 5.60 -5.07 4.31
N LEU A 151 6.58 -5.72 3.70
CA LEU A 151 6.39 -6.62 2.57
C LEU A 151 6.50 -8.05 3.08
N VAL A 152 5.37 -8.73 3.15
CA VAL A 152 5.26 -10.09 3.69
C VAL A 152 4.54 -10.97 2.67
N ASP A 153 5.09 -12.15 2.38
CA ASP A 153 4.46 -13.12 1.48
C ASP A 153 3.25 -13.82 2.12
N ALA A 154 2.56 -14.66 1.35
CA ALA A 154 1.41 -15.43 1.83
C ALA A 154 1.75 -16.43 2.97
N ASP A 155 3.02 -16.85 3.08
CA ASP A 155 3.51 -17.77 4.12
C ASP A 155 3.95 -17.04 5.40
N GLY A 156 3.89 -15.69 5.42
CA GLY A 156 4.36 -14.87 6.54
C GLY A 156 5.86 -14.58 6.53
N TYR A 157 6.57 -14.87 5.43
CA TYR A 157 7.98 -14.53 5.29
C TYR A 157 8.15 -13.06 4.91
N ARG A 158 9.01 -12.37 5.65
CA ARG A 158 9.27 -10.94 5.45
C ARG A 158 10.30 -10.71 4.34
N ILE A 159 9.85 -10.05 3.28
CA ILE A 159 10.61 -9.70 2.08
C ILE A 159 11.34 -8.36 2.25
N GLY A 160 10.75 -7.40 2.97
CA GLY A 160 11.34 -6.07 3.07
C GLY A 160 10.42 -5.02 3.67
N THR A 161 10.79 -3.76 3.45
CA THR A 161 10.00 -2.59 3.82
C THR A 161 9.70 -1.78 2.58
N GLU A 162 8.49 -1.24 2.50
CA GLU A 162 8.10 -0.27 1.50
C GLU A 162 7.88 1.11 2.13
N PHE A 163 8.47 2.13 1.52
CA PHE A 163 8.26 3.52 1.86
C PHE A 163 7.57 4.23 0.68
N VAL A 164 6.33 4.65 0.90
CA VAL A 164 5.45 5.23 -0.11
C VAL A 164 5.39 6.73 0.09
N GLY A 165 5.84 7.47 -0.92
CA GLY A 165 5.79 8.92 -0.93
C GLY A 165 4.39 9.44 -1.25
N THR A 166 4.02 10.55 -0.61
CA THR A 166 2.86 11.35 -1.03
C THR A 166 3.12 12.06 -2.35
N SER A 167 2.14 12.83 -2.82
CA SER A 167 2.26 13.69 -3.98
C SER A 167 2.97 15.00 -3.64
N VAL A 168 3.64 15.58 -4.65
CA VAL A 168 4.17 16.94 -4.54
C VAL A 168 3.01 17.96 -4.47
N THR A 169 2.00 17.81 -5.33
CA THR A 169 0.84 18.74 -5.41
C THR A 169 -0.50 18.12 -5.76
N SER A 170 -0.54 16.87 -6.20
CA SER A 170 -1.80 16.23 -6.64
C SER A 170 -2.71 15.94 -5.43
N PRO A 171 -4.05 16.10 -5.53
CA PRO A 171 -4.93 15.95 -4.37
C PRO A 171 -4.77 14.61 -3.66
N ALA A 172 -4.71 14.65 -2.33
CA ALA A 172 -4.62 13.46 -1.50
C ALA A 172 -5.93 12.63 -1.60
N PRO A 173 -5.86 11.30 -1.36
CA PRO A 173 -7.04 10.45 -1.29
C PRO A 173 -8.04 11.00 -0.28
N PHE A 174 -9.32 10.88 -0.59
CA PHE A 174 -10.40 11.35 0.29
C PHE A 174 -10.37 12.84 0.66
N SER A 175 -9.58 13.68 -0.02
CA SER A 175 -9.64 15.14 0.15
C SER A 175 -11.05 15.71 -0.05
N GLY A 176 -11.86 15.11 -0.92
CA GLY A 176 -13.28 15.44 -1.10
C GLY A 176 -14.21 15.00 0.06
N PHE A 177 -13.71 14.17 0.97
CA PHE A 177 -14.41 13.65 2.15
C PHE A 177 -13.67 13.96 3.46
N ALA A 178 -12.72 14.89 3.42
CA ALA A 178 -12.00 15.33 4.61
C ALA A 178 -12.98 15.96 5.61
N ALA A 179 -12.89 15.53 6.86
CA ALA A 179 -13.80 15.98 7.92
C ALA A 179 -13.05 16.09 9.25
N PRO A 180 -13.36 17.10 10.09
CA PRO A 180 -12.75 17.21 11.42
C PRO A 180 -12.96 15.94 12.25
N GLY A 181 -11.88 15.42 12.84
CA GLY A 181 -11.91 14.24 13.69
C GLY A 181 -12.03 12.91 12.94
N VAL A 182 -11.96 12.90 11.61
CA VAL A 182 -11.91 11.68 10.80
C VAL A 182 -10.49 11.43 10.34
N ASP A 183 -9.91 10.33 10.82
CA ASP A 183 -8.55 9.93 10.50
C ASP A 183 -8.59 8.67 9.62
N TYR A 184 -8.57 8.88 8.31
CA TYR A 184 -8.53 7.80 7.33
C TYR A 184 -7.22 7.02 7.39
N GLY A 185 -6.11 7.66 7.77
CA GLY A 185 -4.82 6.99 7.92
C GLY A 185 -4.88 5.94 9.02
N ARG A 186 -5.45 6.30 10.17
CA ARG A 186 -5.68 5.35 11.27
C ARG A 186 -6.57 4.18 10.87
N MET A 187 -7.70 4.45 10.20
CA MET A 187 -8.60 3.39 9.70
C MET A 187 -7.84 2.40 8.79
N MET A 188 -7.00 2.90 7.89
CA MET A 188 -6.19 2.03 7.03
C MET A 188 -5.17 1.19 7.83
N THR A 189 -4.49 1.78 8.82
CA THR A 189 -3.54 1.01 9.66
C THR A 189 -4.24 -0.03 10.54
N GLU A 190 -5.46 0.25 11.03
CA GLU A 190 -6.22 -0.69 11.85
C GLU A 190 -6.77 -1.86 11.02
N ALA A 191 -7.15 -1.62 9.76
CA ALA A 191 -7.66 -2.65 8.85
C ALA A 191 -6.57 -3.52 8.19
N ASN A 192 -5.31 -3.07 8.16
CA ASN A 192 -4.24 -3.73 7.41
C ASN A 192 -3.02 -4.02 8.27
N ALA A 193 -2.80 -5.30 8.60
CA ALA A 193 -1.70 -5.73 9.48
C ALA A 193 -0.29 -5.39 8.95
N ASP A 194 -0.12 -5.31 7.63
CA ASP A 194 1.15 -5.02 6.98
C ASP A 194 1.44 -3.50 6.91
N VAL A 195 0.47 -2.63 7.22
CA VAL A 195 0.60 -1.16 7.15
C VAL A 195 0.99 -0.61 8.52
N ARG A 196 2.22 -0.09 8.63
CA ARG A 196 2.76 0.47 9.88
C ARG A 196 2.44 1.95 10.08
N HIS A 197 2.24 2.67 8.99
CA HIS A 197 1.89 4.08 8.99
C HIS A 197 1.17 4.47 7.71
N CYS A 198 0.22 5.38 7.84
CA CYS A 198 -0.53 5.94 6.75
C CYS A 198 -0.90 7.39 7.07
N ASN A 199 -0.46 8.33 6.23
CA ASN A 199 -0.92 9.72 6.26
C ASN A 199 -1.57 10.06 4.91
N MET A 200 -2.90 10.21 4.96
CA MET A 200 -3.78 10.42 3.81
C MET A 200 -4.02 11.89 3.46
N VAL A 201 -3.33 12.82 4.12
CA VAL A 201 -3.67 14.25 4.08
C VAL A 201 -2.53 15.09 3.54
N ASP A 202 -1.32 14.89 4.08
CA ASP A 202 -0.22 15.81 3.83
C ASP A 202 0.49 15.58 2.50
N HIS A 203 1.03 16.66 1.94
CA HIS A 203 1.87 16.67 0.75
C HIS A 203 3.35 16.85 1.13
N GLY A 204 4.26 16.45 0.24
CA GLY A 204 5.69 16.47 0.53
C GLY A 204 6.48 15.40 -0.21
N TYR A 205 7.52 14.87 0.44
CA TYR A 205 8.43 13.88 -0.15
C TYR A 205 9.14 13.04 0.94
N ILE A 206 9.79 11.95 0.53
CA ILE A 206 10.64 11.15 1.40
C ILE A 206 12.10 11.53 1.20
N ARG A 207 12.82 11.78 2.30
CA ARG A 207 14.28 11.84 2.32
C ARG A 207 14.83 10.52 2.82
N LEU A 208 15.47 9.75 1.92
CA LEU A 208 16.13 8.48 2.26
C LEU A 208 17.64 8.67 2.39
N THR A 209 18.17 8.40 3.58
CA THR A 209 19.61 8.44 3.86
C THR A 209 20.13 7.02 4.05
N LEU A 210 21.10 6.61 3.22
CA LEU A 210 21.70 5.27 3.26
C LEU A 210 23.15 5.33 3.71
N THR A 211 23.48 4.56 4.74
CA THR A 211 24.84 4.27 5.18
C THR A 211 25.10 2.76 5.09
N PRO A 212 26.33 2.26 5.22
CA PRO A 212 26.55 0.82 5.24
C PRO A 212 25.86 0.08 6.42
N GLN A 213 25.42 0.80 7.47
CA GLN A 213 24.85 0.23 8.69
C GLN A 213 23.35 0.49 8.85
N SER A 214 22.84 1.59 8.29
CA SER A 214 21.44 2.01 8.43
C SER A 214 20.87 2.59 7.14
N ALA A 215 19.56 2.43 6.98
CA ALA A 215 18.74 3.16 6.03
C ALA A 215 17.68 3.93 6.82
N GLU A 216 17.61 5.24 6.63
CA GLU A 216 16.69 6.12 7.35
C GLU A 216 15.77 6.86 6.38
N ALA A 217 14.47 6.74 6.58
CA ALA A 217 13.44 7.38 5.76
C ALA A 217 12.69 8.43 6.58
N GLU A 218 12.79 9.69 6.18
CA GLU A 218 12.10 10.82 6.79
C GLU A 218 10.99 11.31 5.85
N TYR A 219 9.79 11.43 6.38
CA TYR A 219 8.59 11.82 5.65
C TYR A 219 8.41 13.32 5.84
N ILE A 220 8.88 14.09 4.87
CA ILE A 220 8.90 15.55 4.96
C ILE A 220 7.58 16.08 4.42
N THR A 221 6.84 16.83 5.22
CA THR A 221 5.58 17.48 4.84
C THR A 221 5.79 18.94 4.46
N VAL A 222 4.86 19.52 3.71
CA VAL A 222 4.78 20.96 3.46
C VAL A 222 3.43 21.51 3.94
N SER A 223 3.44 22.69 4.57
CA SER A 223 2.24 23.27 5.17
C SER A 223 1.18 23.73 4.15
N THR A 224 1.58 23.96 2.90
CA THR A 224 0.66 24.34 1.82
C THR A 224 1.27 24.03 0.45
N ILE A 225 0.41 23.66 -0.51
CA ILE A 225 0.74 23.52 -1.94
C ILE A 225 0.14 24.64 -2.79
N LEU A 226 -0.57 25.59 -2.16
CA LEU A 226 -1.30 26.67 -2.83
C LEU A 226 -0.52 27.99 -2.84
N GLN A 227 0.56 28.09 -2.07
CA GLN A 227 1.39 29.28 -1.93
C GLN A 227 2.86 28.93 -2.17
N ARG A 228 3.67 29.94 -2.53
CA ARG A 228 5.12 29.76 -2.75
C ARG A 228 5.89 29.61 -1.45
N ASP A 229 5.48 30.36 -0.44
CA ASP A 229 6.06 30.28 0.90
C ASP A 229 5.32 29.18 1.66
N TYR A 230 6.09 28.25 2.22
CA TYR A 230 5.59 27.12 3.00
C TYR A 230 6.61 26.80 4.10
N ASP A 231 6.14 26.12 5.14
CA ASP A 231 6.99 25.52 6.16
C ASP A 231 7.12 24.03 5.89
N ALA A 232 8.32 23.49 6.09
CA ALA A 232 8.56 22.05 6.03
C ALA A 232 8.39 21.44 7.43
N GLY A 233 7.70 20.30 7.50
CA GLY A 233 7.51 19.51 8.70
C GLY A 233 8.08 18.10 8.56
N LEU A 234 8.00 17.35 9.65
CA LEU A 234 8.30 15.91 9.69
C LEU A 234 7.04 15.19 10.14
N ASP A 235 6.51 14.32 9.29
CA ASP A 235 5.38 13.44 9.60
C ASP A 235 5.85 12.22 10.40
N SER A 236 6.86 11.52 9.90
CA SER A 236 7.42 10.32 10.54
C SER A 236 8.87 10.07 10.14
N HIS A 237 9.60 9.35 10.99
CA HIS A 237 10.99 8.96 10.74
C HIS A 237 11.19 7.48 11.03
N TRP A 238 11.74 6.75 10.07
CA TRP A 238 11.91 5.31 10.12
C TRP A 238 13.37 4.92 9.95
N ARG A 239 13.79 3.85 10.63
CA ARG A 239 15.14 3.28 10.51
C ARG A 239 15.08 1.78 10.27
N LEU A 240 15.88 1.34 9.32
CA LEU A 240 16.27 -0.04 9.10
C LEU A 240 17.74 -0.21 9.45
N THR A 241 18.06 -1.30 10.13
CA THR A 241 19.45 -1.73 10.35
C THR A 241 19.87 -2.72 9.28
N ARG A 242 21.17 -2.87 9.03
CA ARG A 242 21.65 -3.86 8.07
C ARG A 242 21.23 -5.27 8.49
N ARG A 243 20.73 -6.05 7.53
CA ARG A 243 20.43 -7.47 7.70
C ARG A 243 21.64 -8.26 8.25
N SER A 244 21.39 -9.10 9.25
CA SER A 244 22.40 -9.98 9.88
C SER A 244 22.13 -11.48 9.70
N ASN A 245 20.86 -11.92 9.63
CA ASN A 245 20.47 -13.34 9.75
C ASN A 245 19.62 -13.90 8.59
N GLY A 246 19.74 -13.33 7.39
CA GLY A 246 19.01 -13.81 6.20
C GLY A 246 17.53 -13.40 6.11
N VAL A 247 16.92 -12.94 7.21
CA VAL A 247 15.56 -12.37 7.22
C VAL A 247 15.63 -10.84 7.12
N ALA A 248 14.72 -10.22 6.37
CA ALA A 248 14.64 -8.77 6.27
C ALA A 248 14.37 -8.13 7.66
N PRO A 249 15.15 -7.13 8.09
CA PRO A 249 15.05 -6.55 9.43
C PRO A 249 13.76 -5.73 9.58
N ASP A 250 13.16 -5.77 10.77
CA ASP A 250 12.01 -4.92 11.10
C ASP A 250 12.38 -3.44 10.99
N VAL A 251 11.39 -2.63 10.59
CA VAL A 251 11.52 -1.18 10.56
C VAL A 251 11.16 -0.58 11.92
N GLU A 252 12.02 0.29 12.44
CA GLU A 252 11.82 1.02 13.68
C GLU A 252 11.27 2.42 13.37
N ARG A 253 10.23 2.86 14.09
CA ARG A 253 9.78 4.26 14.08
C ARG A 253 10.52 5.06 15.14
N LEU A 254 11.17 6.14 14.73
CA LEU A 254 11.95 7.04 15.59
C LEU A 254 11.16 8.30 15.99
N ALA A 255 10.24 8.74 15.13
CA ALA A 255 9.29 9.85 15.33
C ALA A 255 8.02 9.59 14.52
#